data_AF-A0A8R7NWE0-F1
#
_entry.id   AF-A0A8R7NWE0-F1
#
_cell.length_a   1.000
_cell.length_b   1.000
_cell.length_c   1.000
_cell.angle_alpha   90.00
_cell.angle_beta   90.00
_cell.angle_gamma   90.00
#
_symmetry.space_group_name_H-M   'P 1'
#
loop_
_entity.id
_entity.type
_entity.pdbx_description
1 polymer ?
#
loop_
_entity_poly.entity_id
_entity_poly.type
_entity_poly.pdbx_seq_one_letter_code
_entity_poly.pdbx_strand_id
1 'polypeptide(L)'
;MAVASRLAVARVVQPDGGAASGRRGRQGFAVVGLPAAARRGRRRGGAVAASPPTEEAAKLTEPLTKEDLVAYLASGCKPKENWRIGTEHEKFGFDVETLRPITYDQISAILNGLSERFEWDKIMEENHVIGLKQGKQNISLEPGGQFELSGAPLETLHQTCAEVNSHLYQVKAVGEELGVGFLGMGFQPKWALTDIPIMPKVILSLNLINVGFEVCAVARLLKGLFYFFIYIP
;
A
#
# COMPACT_ATOMS: atom_id res chain seq x y z
N MET A 1 30.99 1.37 33.85
CA MET A 1 31.66 0.28 33.12
C MET A 1 31.27 0.40 31.66
N ALA A 2 32.20 0.87 30.83
CA ALA A 2 32.01 1.02 29.39
C ALA A 2 32.52 -0.25 28.70
N VAL A 3 31.77 -0.76 27.72
CA VAL A 3 32.31 -1.63 26.67
C VAL A 3 31.75 -1.13 25.34
N ALA A 4 32.62 -0.45 24.60
CA ALA A 4 32.43 -0.11 23.21
C ALA A 4 32.83 -1.32 22.36
N SER A 5 32.10 -1.59 21.28
CA SER A 5 32.61 -2.41 20.18
C SER A 5 32.29 -1.73 18.86
N ARG A 6 33.33 -1.16 18.24
CA ARG A 6 33.36 -0.68 16.86
C ARG A 6 33.67 -1.89 15.98
N LEU A 7 32.88 -2.13 14.93
CA LEU A 7 33.29 -3.00 13.83
C LEU A 7 33.43 -2.16 12.56
N ALA A 8 34.66 -2.06 12.07
CA ALA A 8 35.03 -1.48 10.79
C ALA A 8 34.91 -2.55 9.70
N VAL A 9 34.37 -2.20 8.53
CA VAL A 9 34.44 -3.04 7.33
C VAL A 9 35.47 -2.43 6.37
N ALA A 10 36.48 -3.24 6.08
CA ALA A 10 37.62 -2.93 5.23
C ALA A 10 37.25 -3.01 3.73
N ARG A 11 37.81 -2.08 2.94
CA ARG A 11 37.88 -2.16 1.48
C ARG A 11 38.77 -3.33 1.07
N VAL A 12 38.29 -4.15 0.13
CA VAL A 12 39.13 -5.09 -0.61
C VAL A 12 39.56 -4.43 -1.92
N VAL A 13 40.87 -4.22 -2.06
CA VAL A 13 41.58 -3.92 -3.30
C VAL A 13 42.43 -5.15 -3.62
N GLN A 14 42.43 -5.59 -4.88
CA GLN A 14 43.32 -6.61 -5.44
C GLN A 14 43.81 -6.16 -6.84
N PRO A 15 44.96 -6.67 -7.31
CA PRO A 15 46.06 -5.82 -7.78
C PRO A 15 46.33 -5.81 -9.29
N ASP A 16 47.25 -4.91 -9.67
CA ASP A 16 47.77 -4.54 -10.98
C ASP A 16 48.65 -5.58 -11.71
N GLY A 17 48.74 -5.38 -13.04
CA GLY A 17 49.86 -5.75 -13.93
C GLY A 17 49.38 -5.75 -15.40
N GLY A 18 49.59 -4.73 -16.26
CA GLY A 18 50.85 -4.17 -16.80
C GLY A 18 51.27 -4.93 -18.08
N ALA A 19 51.68 -4.39 -19.24
CA ALA A 19 51.81 -3.04 -19.81
C ALA A 19 52.12 -3.16 -21.35
N ALA A 20 52.10 -2.00 -22.05
CA ALA A 20 52.68 -1.65 -23.38
C ALA A 20 51.82 -1.94 -24.64
N SER A 21 51.73 -1.09 -25.67
CA SER A 21 52.17 0.28 -26.00
C SER A 21 51.56 0.67 -27.38
N GLY A 22 51.38 1.96 -27.73
CA GLY A 22 51.22 2.36 -29.15
C GLY A 22 50.28 3.52 -29.54
N ARG A 23 50.73 4.76 -29.28
CA ARG A 23 50.43 6.09 -29.90
C ARG A 23 49.39 6.33 -31.03
N ARG A 24 48.69 7.48 -30.83
CA ARG A 24 48.33 8.62 -31.74
C ARG A 24 47.17 8.49 -32.75
N GLY A 25 46.28 9.50 -32.76
CA GLY A 25 45.56 9.93 -33.98
C GLY A 25 44.28 10.75 -33.76
N ARG A 26 44.31 12.03 -34.14
CA ARG A 26 43.25 13.07 -34.10
C ARG A 26 42.07 12.84 -35.07
N GLN A 27 40.89 13.36 -34.68
CA GLN A 27 39.87 14.15 -35.43
C GLN A 27 39.33 13.67 -36.80
N GLY A 28 38.01 13.83 -36.99
CA GLY A 28 37.42 14.02 -38.33
C GLY A 28 35.92 13.75 -38.45
N PHE A 29 35.14 14.82 -38.57
CA PHE A 29 33.77 14.85 -39.09
C PHE A 29 33.72 14.37 -40.56
N ALA A 30 32.60 13.78 -41.00
CA ALA A 30 32.16 13.87 -42.39
C ALA A 30 30.64 13.72 -42.54
N VAL A 31 30.01 14.79 -43.01
CA VAL A 31 28.69 14.84 -43.63
C VAL A 31 28.90 14.71 -45.14
N VAL A 32 28.18 13.84 -45.84
CA VAL A 32 27.89 14.00 -47.29
C VAL A 32 26.53 13.37 -47.59
N GLY A 33 25.66 14.13 -48.27
CA GLY A 33 24.32 13.70 -48.69
C GLY A 33 24.15 13.53 -50.20
N LEU A 34 22.96 12.99 -50.55
CA LEU A 34 22.21 13.00 -51.82
C LEU A 34 22.75 12.16 -53.00
N PRO A 35 21.92 11.76 -54.01
CA PRO A 35 20.55 12.20 -54.31
C PRO A 35 19.50 11.09 -54.63
N ALA A 36 18.26 11.54 -54.82
CA ALA A 36 17.11 10.79 -55.33
C ALA A 36 17.08 10.70 -56.87
N ALA A 37 16.55 9.60 -57.42
CA ALA A 37 15.35 9.57 -58.29
C ALA A 37 15.30 8.36 -59.27
N ALA A 38 14.15 7.66 -59.19
CA ALA A 38 13.35 7.06 -60.27
C ALA A 38 13.89 5.94 -61.17
N ARG A 39 13.20 4.77 -61.12
CA ARG A 39 12.64 4.09 -62.31
C ARG A 39 11.48 3.14 -61.96
N ARG A 40 10.47 3.16 -62.82
CA ARG A 40 9.13 2.56 -62.73
C ARG A 40 9.13 1.02 -62.73
N GLY A 41 8.28 0.42 -61.88
CA GLY A 41 7.89 -0.99 -61.92
C GLY A 41 6.43 -1.20 -61.44
N ARG A 42 5.53 -1.35 -62.41
CA ARG A 42 4.15 -1.88 -62.40
C ARG A 42 3.60 -2.43 -61.05
N ARG A 43 2.78 -1.65 -60.34
CA ARG A 43 1.95 -2.12 -59.21
C ARG A 43 0.72 -2.89 -59.73
N ARG A 44 0.64 -4.20 -59.45
CA ARG A 44 -0.63 -4.93 -59.41
C ARG A 44 -1.22 -4.74 -58.01
N GLY A 45 -2.40 -4.14 -57.92
CA GLY A 45 -3.14 -4.01 -56.67
C GLY A 45 -3.60 -5.38 -56.19
N GLY A 46 -2.98 -5.89 -55.13
CA GLY A 46 -3.54 -6.93 -54.29
C GLY A 46 -4.20 -6.25 -53.10
N ALA A 47 -5.52 -6.25 -53.05
CA ALA A 47 -6.25 -5.88 -51.85
C ALA A 47 -5.98 -6.97 -50.80
N VAL A 48 -5.24 -6.62 -49.74
CA VAL A 48 -5.13 -7.47 -48.55
C VAL A 48 -6.42 -7.25 -47.78
N ALA A 49 -7.35 -8.19 -47.89
CA ALA A 49 -8.58 -8.17 -47.11
C ALA A 49 -8.20 -8.39 -45.64
N ALA A 50 -8.38 -7.35 -44.81
CA ALA A 50 -8.39 -7.52 -43.37
C ALA A 50 -9.60 -8.38 -43.01
N SER A 51 -9.38 -9.53 -42.36
CA SER A 51 -10.46 -10.30 -41.75
C SER A 51 -11.23 -9.40 -40.78
N PRO A 52 -12.57 -9.45 -40.77
CA PRO A 52 -13.35 -8.69 -39.79
C PRO A 52 -12.95 -9.14 -38.37
N PRO A 53 -12.98 -8.23 -37.38
CA PRO A 53 -12.81 -8.63 -35.99
C PRO A 53 -13.85 -9.70 -35.70
N THR A 54 -13.40 -10.86 -35.22
CA THR A 54 -14.29 -11.87 -34.70
C THR A 54 -14.99 -11.22 -33.52
N GLU A 55 -16.29 -10.94 -33.66
CA GLU A 55 -17.14 -10.57 -32.53
C GLU A 55 -17.10 -11.74 -31.56
N GLU A 56 -16.18 -11.68 -30.60
CA GLU A 56 -16.31 -12.46 -29.39
C GLU A 56 -17.57 -11.93 -28.73
N ALA A 57 -18.68 -12.64 -28.93
CA ALA A 57 -19.99 -12.26 -28.45
C ALA A 57 -19.86 -11.91 -26.97
N ALA A 58 -20.04 -10.63 -26.65
CA ALA A 58 -20.19 -10.18 -25.28
C ALA A 58 -21.30 -11.05 -24.67
N LYS A 59 -20.94 -11.96 -23.77
CA LYS A 59 -21.91 -12.77 -23.06
C LYS A 59 -22.86 -11.78 -22.40
N LEU A 60 -24.12 -11.78 -22.86
CA LEU A 60 -25.20 -11.02 -22.25
C LEU A 60 -25.35 -11.57 -20.82
N THR A 61 -24.78 -10.87 -19.86
CA THR A 61 -25.01 -11.16 -18.44
C THR A 61 -26.32 -10.49 -18.05
N GLU A 62 -27.25 -11.29 -17.54
CA GLU A 62 -28.50 -10.75 -16.99
C GLU A 62 -28.19 -9.80 -15.82
N PRO A 63 -28.94 -8.70 -15.68
CA PRO A 63 -28.82 -7.82 -14.51
C PRO A 63 -29.10 -8.57 -13.20
N LEU A 64 -28.38 -8.24 -12.14
CA LEU A 64 -28.63 -8.80 -10.82
C LEU A 64 -30.06 -8.46 -10.35
N THR A 65 -30.75 -9.48 -9.85
CA THR A 65 -32.06 -9.36 -9.23
C THR A 65 -31.94 -9.11 -7.72
N LYS A 66 -33.05 -8.76 -7.07
CA LYS A 66 -33.10 -8.66 -5.60
C LYS A 66 -32.77 -10.02 -4.97
N GLU A 67 -33.24 -11.09 -5.57
CA GLU A 67 -33.04 -12.47 -5.13
C GLU A 67 -31.56 -12.84 -5.15
N ASP A 68 -30.81 -12.39 -6.16
CA ASP A 68 -29.35 -12.59 -6.22
C ASP A 68 -28.63 -11.88 -5.08
N LEU A 69 -29.05 -10.65 -4.74
CA LEU A 69 -28.48 -9.90 -3.62
C LEU A 69 -28.76 -10.58 -2.27
N VAL A 70 -29.99 -11.08 -2.09
CA VAL A 70 -30.37 -11.86 -0.89
C VAL A 70 -29.58 -13.16 -0.82
N ALA A 71 -29.47 -13.88 -1.93
CA ALA A 71 -28.72 -15.13 -2.02
C ALA A 71 -27.22 -14.92 -1.75
N TYR A 72 -26.64 -13.82 -2.23
CA TYR A 72 -25.27 -13.44 -1.94
C TYR A 72 -25.02 -13.28 -0.43
N LEU A 73 -25.88 -12.55 0.29
CA LEU A 73 -25.76 -12.41 1.74
C LEU A 73 -25.98 -13.74 2.46
N ALA A 74 -26.98 -14.53 2.04
CA ALA A 74 -27.27 -15.84 2.61
C ALA A 74 -26.12 -16.85 2.39
N SER A 75 -25.34 -16.70 1.33
CA SER A 75 -24.16 -17.54 1.08
C SER A 75 -23.06 -17.39 2.13
N GLY A 76 -23.09 -16.33 2.93
CA GLY A 76 -22.20 -16.11 4.07
C GLY A 76 -22.56 -16.95 5.32
N CYS A 77 -23.74 -17.57 5.38
CA CYS A 77 -24.13 -18.39 6.52
C CYS A 77 -23.24 -19.63 6.65
N LYS A 78 -22.57 -19.76 7.80
CA LYS A 78 -21.65 -20.86 8.11
C LYS A 78 -22.13 -21.67 9.31
N PRO A 79 -21.90 -23.00 9.31
CA PRO A 79 -22.16 -23.81 10.50
C PRO A 79 -21.16 -23.43 11.61
N LYS A 80 -21.51 -23.74 12.86
CA LYS A 80 -20.80 -23.23 14.05
C LYS A 80 -19.31 -23.58 14.08
N GLU A 81 -18.95 -24.76 13.61
CA GLU A 81 -17.57 -25.25 13.49
C GLU A 81 -16.70 -24.38 12.54
N ASN A 82 -17.33 -23.65 11.63
CA ASN A 82 -16.68 -22.76 10.66
C ASN A 82 -16.74 -21.28 11.07
N TRP A 83 -17.31 -20.95 12.23
CA TRP A 83 -17.27 -19.59 12.74
C TRP A 83 -15.85 -19.17 13.08
N ARG A 84 -15.53 -17.92 12.76
CA ARG A 84 -14.22 -17.32 13.03
C ARG A 84 -14.40 -15.95 13.64
N ILE A 85 -13.29 -15.35 14.08
CA ILE A 85 -13.20 -14.04 14.71
C ILE A 85 -12.24 -13.23 13.82
N GLY A 86 -12.77 -12.26 13.09
CA GLY A 86 -11.99 -11.19 12.46
C GLY A 86 -11.90 -10.01 13.42
N THR A 87 -10.76 -9.34 13.48
CA THR A 87 -10.60 -8.18 14.35
C THR A 87 -9.95 -7.05 13.59
N GLU A 88 -10.59 -5.90 13.68
CA GLU A 88 -10.10 -4.67 13.08
C GLU A 88 -9.82 -3.64 14.16
N HIS A 89 -8.76 -2.86 13.97
CA HIS A 89 -8.48 -1.73 14.83
C HIS A 89 -7.77 -0.62 14.07
N GLU A 90 -8.11 0.60 14.44
CA GLU A 90 -7.50 1.82 13.94
C GLU A 90 -6.62 2.46 15.02
N LYS A 91 -5.69 3.30 14.56
CA LYS A 91 -4.81 4.08 15.43
C LYS A 91 -4.36 5.35 14.72
N PHE A 92 -4.20 6.42 15.48
CA PHE A 92 -3.74 7.70 14.98
C PHE A 92 -2.21 7.74 15.03
N GLY A 93 -1.57 7.86 13.87
CA GLY A 93 -0.14 8.15 13.82
C GLY A 93 0.14 9.62 14.16
N PHE A 94 1.17 9.87 14.95
CA PHE A 94 1.62 11.22 15.28
C PHE A 94 3.14 11.32 15.31
N ASP A 95 3.66 12.49 14.95
CA ASP A 95 5.06 12.84 15.11
C ASP A 95 5.41 13.02 16.59
N VAL A 96 6.43 12.34 17.10
CA VAL A 96 6.72 12.29 18.55
C VAL A 96 7.17 13.64 19.11
N GLU A 97 7.84 14.47 18.31
CA GLU A 97 8.36 15.78 18.76
C GLU A 97 7.26 16.85 18.78
N THR A 98 6.45 16.90 17.73
CA THR A 98 5.46 17.96 17.51
C THR A 98 4.03 17.56 17.89
N LEU A 99 3.78 16.27 18.08
CA LEU A 99 2.48 15.64 18.27
C LEU A 99 1.52 15.83 17.09
N ARG A 100 1.97 16.38 15.95
CA ARG A 100 1.16 16.58 14.75
C ARG A 100 0.74 15.23 14.15
N PRO A 101 -0.44 15.15 13.51
CA PRO A 101 -0.80 13.95 12.74
C PRO A 101 0.25 13.69 11.65
N ILE A 102 0.58 12.43 11.40
CA ILE A 102 1.56 12.09 10.38
C ILE A 102 1.06 12.39 8.97
N THR A 103 1.96 12.83 8.10
CA THR A 103 1.67 13.08 6.68
C THR A 103 1.61 11.77 5.89
N TYR A 104 1.08 11.83 4.67
CA TYR A 104 1.13 10.69 3.75
C TYR A 104 2.57 10.21 3.49
N ASP A 105 3.54 11.11 3.34
CA ASP A 105 4.93 10.71 3.09
C ASP A 105 5.52 9.90 4.26
N GLN A 106 5.19 10.28 5.50
CA GLN A 106 5.56 9.50 6.70
C GLN A 106 4.84 8.14 6.72
N ILE A 107 3.54 8.10 6.37
CA ILE A 107 2.79 6.85 6.25
C ILE A 107 3.40 5.93 5.18
N SER A 108 3.72 6.47 4.02
CA SER A 108 4.38 5.75 2.92
C SER A 108 5.72 5.18 3.37
N ALA A 109 6.52 5.93 4.11
CA ALA A 109 7.77 5.43 4.70
C ALA A 109 7.53 4.25 5.66
N ILE A 110 6.49 4.32 6.51
CA ILE A 110 6.10 3.22 7.40
C ILE A 110 5.67 1.98 6.60
N LEU A 111 4.79 2.15 5.60
CA LEU A 111 4.31 1.03 4.78
C LEU A 111 5.46 0.36 4.01
N ASN A 112 6.38 1.15 3.45
CA ASN A 112 7.56 0.61 2.77
C ASN A 112 8.49 -0.12 3.75
N GLY A 113 8.75 0.44 4.94
CA GLY A 113 9.56 -0.20 5.97
C GLY A 113 8.95 -1.53 6.47
N LEU A 114 7.63 -1.60 6.62
CA LEU A 114 6.92 -2.83 6.98
C LEU A 114 7.03 -3.88 5.88
N SER A 115 6.83 -3.48 4.62
CA SER A 115 6.97 -4.36 3.45
C SER A 115 8.38 -4.96 3.35
N GLU A 116 9.41 -4.13 3.50
CA GLU A 116 10.80 -4.56 3.35
C GLU A 116 11.29 -5.44 4.51
N ARG A 117 10.88 -5.14 5.75
CA ARG A 117 11.39 -5.84 6.95
C ARG A 117 10.58 -7.06 7.35
N PHE A 118 9.27 -7.05 7.08
CA PHE A 118 8.34 -8.07 7.54
C PHE A 118 7.58 -8.74 6.40
N GLU A 119 8.03 -8.53 5.15
CA GLU A 119 7.55 -9.24 3.96
C GLU A 119 6.04 -9.08 3.74
N TRP A 120 5.57 -7.84 3.87
CA TRP A 120 4.21 -7.48 3.46
C TRP A 120 4.19 -7.09 1.98
N ASP A 121 3.16 -7.55 1.26
CA ASP A 121 2.91 -7.20 -0.14
C ASP A 121 2.31 -5.80 -0.22
N LYS A 122 2.86 -4.93 -1.08
CA LYS A 122 2.37 -3.56 -1.26
C LYS A 122 1.08 -3.52 -2.06
N ILE A 123 0.09 -2.78 -1.57
CA ILE A 123 -1.11 -2.42 -2.32
C ILE A 123 -0.90 -1.00 -2.87
N MET A 124 -0.89 -0.89 -4.19
CA MET A 124 -0.64 0.37 -4.90
C MET A 124 -1.94 0.90 -5.50
N GLU A 125 -2.14 2.21 -5.38
CA GLU A 125 -3.15 2.96 -6.13
C GLU A 125 -2.41 4.07 -6.89
N GLU A 126 -2.49 4.05 -8.22
CA GLU A 126 -1.62 4.83 -9.09
C GLU A 126 -0.13 4.62 -8.75
N ASN A 127 0.55 5.67 -8.25
CA ASN A 127 1.95 5.63 -7.83
C ASN A 127 2.13 5.69 -6.31
N HIS A 128 1.04 5.54 -5.56
CA HIS A 128 1.01 5.66 -4.10
C HIS A 128 0.84 4.29 -3.46
N VAL A 129 1.62 3.99 -2.41
CA VAL A 129 1.37 2.82 -1.56
C VAL A 129 0.27 3.19 -0.57
N ILE A 130 -0.86 2.51 -0.66
CA ILE A 130 -2.08 2.85 0.11
C ILE A 130 -2.44 1.81 1.16
N GLY A 131 -1.69 0.72 1.22
CA GLY A 131 -1.93 -0.38 2.13
C GLY A 131 -0.96 -1.51 1.92
N LEU A 132 -1.09 -2.54 2.74
CA LEU A 132 -0.29 -3.75 2.68
C LEU A 132 -1.17 -4.98 2.84
N LYS A 133 -0.69 -6.12 2.34
CA LYS A 133 -1.33 -7.42 2.53
C LYS A 133 -0.31 -8.46 2.96
N GLN A 134 -0.71 -9.33 3.88
CA GLN A 134 0.07 -10.51 4.24
C GLN A 134 -0.88 -11.67 4.55
N GLY A 135 -0.92 -12.65 3.65
CA GLY A 135 -1.86 -13.76 3.76
C GLY A 135 -3.32 -13.28 3.77
N LYS A 136 -3.99 -13.42 4.92
CA LYS A 136 -5.38 -12.98 5.16
C LYS A 136 -5.49 -11.66 5.94
N GLN A 137 -4.37 -11.04 6.28
CA GLN A 137 -4.34 -9.74 6.97
C GLN A 137 -4.13 -8.62 5.95
N ASN A 138 -4.71 -7.46 6.23
CA ASN A 138 -4.51 -6.25 5.44
C ASN A 138 -4.23 -5.06 6.35
N ILE A 139 -3.42 -4.14 5.86
CA ILE A 139 -3.23 -2.82 6.45
C ILE A 139 -3.85 -1.82 5.47
N SER A 140 -4.74 -0.98 5.99
CA SER A 140 -5.50 0.03 5.25
C SER A 140 -5.25 1.41 5.82
N LEU A 141 -5.58 2.42 5.03
CA LEU A 141 -5.62 3.81 5.45
C LEU A 141 -7.03 4.36 5.33
N GLU A 142 -7.50 4.97 6.41
CA GLU A 142 -8.72 5.77 6.48
C GLU A 142 -8.48 7.20 5.94
N PRO A 143 -9.55 8.00 5.66
CA PRO A 143 -9.41 9.31 5.01
C PRO A 143 -8.44 10.27 5.72
N GLY A 144 -8.39 10.23 7.05
CA GLY A 144 -7.51 11.06 7.87
C GLY A 144 -6.14 10.45 8.17
N GLY A 145 -5.76 9.37 7.48
CA GLY A 145 -4.50 8.66 7.71
C GLY A 145 -4.50 7.76 8.95
N GLN A 146 -5.67 7.42 9.50
CA GLN A 146 -5.76 6.39 10.54
C GLN A 146 -5.25 5.08 9.96
N PHE A 147 -4.37 4.42 10.71
CA PHE A 147 -3.62 3.27 10.24
C PHE A 147 -4.27 1.99 10.76
N GLU A 148 -5.02 1.34 9.89
CA GLU A 148 -5.87 0.20 10.23
C GLU A 148 -5.13 -1.14 10.09
N LEU A 149 -5.48 -2.10 10.93
CA LEU A 149 -5.31 -3.53 10.64
C LEU A 149 -6.67 -4.16 10.46
N SER A 150 -6.85 -4.87 9.35
CA SER A 150 -7.90 -5.88 9.20
C SER A 150 -7.27 -7.26 9.36
N GLY A 151 -7.55 -7.90 10.49
CA GLY A 151 -6.95 -9.18 10.90
C GLY A 151 -7.50 -10.39 10.14
N ALA A 152 -6.81 -11.52 10.25
CA ALA A 152 -7.27 -12.77 9.67
C ALA A 152 -8.52 -13.30 10.40
N PRO A 153 -9.35 -14.13 9.73
CA PRO A 153 -10.41 -14.88 10.40
C PRO A 153 -9.82 -16.01 11.25
N LEU A 154 -9.76 -15.80 12.57
CA LEU A 154 -9.11 -16.69 13.54
C LEU A 154 -10.11 -17.51 14.37
N GLU A 155 -9.68 -18.59 15.01
CA GLU A 155 -10.56 -19.50 15.76
C GLU A 155 -10.71 -19.07 17.23
N THR A 156 -9.68 -18.43 17.80
CA THR A 156 -9.66 -18.10 19.23
C THR A 156 -9.20 -16.67 19.47
N LEU A 157 -9.68 -16.08 20.57
CA LEU A 157 -9.25 -14.74 21.02
C LEU A 157 -7.75 -14.66 21.35
N HIS A 158 -7.12 -15.78 21.72
CA HIS A 158 -5.67 -15.83 21.95
C HIS A 158 -4.88 -15.63 20.66
N GLN A 159 -5.35 -16.20 19.55
CA GLN A 159 -4.76 -15.95 18.23
C GLN A 159 -4.94 -14.49 17.83
N THR A 160 -6.13 -13.92 18.03
CA THR A 160 -6.38 -12.48 17.78
C THR A 160 -5.44 -11.59 18.59
N CYS A 161 -5.25 -11.89 19.88
CA CYS A 161 -4.32 -11.14 20.73
C CYS A 161 -2.88 -11.24 20.23
N ALA A 162 -2.44 -12.43 19.79
CA ALA A 162 -1.12 -12.63 19.21
C ALA A 162 -0.95 -11.84 17.89
N GLU A 163 -1.96 -11.83 17.03
CA GLU A 163 -1.98 -11.09 15.77
C GLU A 163 -1.85 -9.57 16.00
N VAL A 164 -2.70 -9.02 16.87
CA VAL A 164 -2.66 -7.59 17.23
C VAL A 164 -1.30 -7.20 17.80
N ASN A 165 -0.74 -8.01 18.71
CA ASN A 165 0.57 -7.72 19.29
C ASN A 165 1.71 -7.80 18.26
N SER A 166 1.64 -8.75 17.34
CA SER A 166 2.61 -8.84 16.23
C SER A 166 2.57 -7.57 15.38
N HIS A 167 1.38 -7.11 14.99
CA HIS A 167 1.22 -5.87 14.23
C HIS A 167 1.74 -4.65 14.98
N LEU A 168 1.35 -4.48 16.25
CA LEU A 168 1.82 -3.37 17.08
C LEU A 168 3.33 -3.36 17.24
N TYR A 169 3.95 -4.53 17.38
CA TYR A 169 5.40 -4.67 17.42
C TYR A 169 6.06 -4.21 16.12
N GLN A 170 5.57 -4.67 14.97
CA GLN A 170 6.13 -4.33 13.66
C GLN A 170 6.01 -2.84 13.37
N VAL A 171 4.81 -2.28 13.59
CA VAL A 171 4.54 -0.85 13.39
C VAL A 171 5.39 0.01 14.32
N LYS A 172 5.56 -0.39 15.58
CA LYS A 172 6.42 0.32 16.53
C LYS A 172 7.89 0.26 16.11
N ALA A 173 8.38 -0.91 15.69
CA ALA A 173 9.78 -1.08 15.28
C ALA A 173 10.17 -0.18 14.10
N VAL A 174 9.26 0.03 13.15
CA VAL A 174 9.48 0.96 12.03
C VAL A 174 9.22 2.41 12.44
N GLY A 175 8.16 2.66 13.21
CA GLY A 175 7.76 4.01 13.63
C GLY A 175 8.81 4.71 14.50
N GLU A 176 9.46 3.99 15.43
CA GLU A 176 10.49 4.56 16.30
C GLU A 176 11.70 5.11 15.51
N GLU A 177 12.09 4.43 14.42
CA GLU A 177 13.18 4.87 13.54
C GLU A 177 12.83 6.14 12.75
N LEU A 178 11.54 6.38 12.54
CA LEU A 178 11.00 7.53 11.80
C LEU A 178 10.50 8.67 12.71
N GLY A 179 10.63 8.52 14.03
CA GLY A 179 10.10 9.51 15.00
C GLY A 179 8.57 9.55 15.05
N VAL A 180 7.90 8.44 14.71
CA VAL A 180 6.43 8.32 14.68
C VAL A 180 5.93 7.43 15.81
N GLY A 181 4.95 7.93 16.56
CA GLY A 181 4.17 7.19 17.53
C GLY A 181 2.76 6.88 17.04
N PHE A 182 2.07 5.95 17.72
CA PHE A 182 0.68 5.62 17.45
C PHE A 182 -0.17 5.71 18.71
N LEU A 183 -1.36 6.28 18.57
CA LEU A 183 -2.33 6.49 19.63
C LEU A 183 -3.61 5.68 19.36
N GLY A 184 -3.94 4.79 20.30
CA GLY A 184 -5.22 4.06 20.31
C GLY A 184 -6.28 4.81 21.11
N MET A 185 -7.11 5.61 20.43
CA MET A 185 -8.25 6.30 21.01
C MET A 185 -9.41 6.31 20.01
N GLY A 186 -10.64 6.51 20.47
CA GLY A 186 -11.81 6.61 19.59
C GLY A 186 -11.95 7.94 18.86
N PHE A 187 -11.21 8.97 19.28
CA PHE A 187 -11.23 10.30 18.67
C PHE A 187 -9.87 10.99 18.83
N GLN A 188 -9.47 11.82 17.86
CA GLN A 188 -8.25 12.63 17.92
C GLN A 188 -8.40 13.74 18.97
N PRO A 189 -7.66 13.70 20.10
CA PRO A 189 -7.93 14.60 21.22
C PRO A 189 -7.39 16.04 21.07
N LYS A 190 -6.50 16.32 20.10
CA LYS A 190 -5.70 17.55 20.09
C LYS A 190 -5.96 18.48 18.89
N TRP A 191 -6.11 17.93 17.69
CA TRP A 191 -6.07 18.69 16.45
C TRP A 191 -7.45 18.92 15.86
N ALA A 192 -7.65 20.07 15.20
CA ALA A 192 -8.89 20.34 14.48
C ALA A 192 -8.96 19.47 13.22
N LEU A 193 -10.17 19.26 12.68
CA LEU A 193 -10.36 18.52 11.43
C LEU A 193 -9.55 19.11 10.27
N THR A 194 -9.39 20.44 10.23
CA THR A 194 -8.61 21.17 9.22
C THR A 194 -7.10 20.92 9.32
N ASP A 195 -6.61 20.41 10.45
CA ASP A 195 -5.20 20.04 10.64
C ASP A 195 -4.93 18.57 10.22
N ILE A 196 -5.97 17.79 9.88
CA ILE A 196 -5.82 16.36 9.56
C ILE A 196 -5.47 16.20 8.07
N PRO A 197 -4.32 15.56 7.74
CA PRO A 197 -3.97 15.26 6.36
C PRO A 197 -4.98 14.33 5.70
N ILE A 198 -5.26 14.56 4.41
CA ILE A 198 -6.15 13.70 3.62
C ILE A 198 -5.31 12.71 2.80
N MET A 199 -5.67 11.42 2.87
CA MET A 199 -4.97 10.38 2.14
C MET A 199 -5.27 10.41 0.64
N PRO A 200 -4.27 10.14 -0.24
CA PRO A 200 -4.41 10.19 -1.69
C PRO A 200 -5.11 8.94 -2.24
N LYS A 201 -6.37 8.71 -1.82
CA LYS A 201 -7.19 7.59 -2.27
C LYS A 201 -8.43 8.12 -2.98
N VAL A 202 -8.70 7.60 -4.18
CA VAL A 202 -9.74 8.14 -5.08
C VAL A 202 -11.12 8.09 -4.41
N ILE A 203 -11.42 7.03 -3.65
CA ILE A 203 -12.73 6.88 -2.97
C ILE A 203 -12.91 7.84 -1.79
N LEU A 204 -11.82 8.26 -1.14
CA LEU A 204 -11.86 9.11 0.06
C LEU A 204 -12.11 10.59 -0.30
N SER A 205 -11.74 10.98 -1.52
CA SER A 205 -12.04 12.31 -2.07
C SER A 205 -13.54 12.62 -2.16
N LEU A 206 -14.42 11.60 -2.22
CA LEU A 206 -15.86 11.80 -2.44
C LEU A 206 -16.66 12.06 -1.14
N ASN A 207 -16.20 11.55 0.01
CA ASN A 207 -16.98 11.58 1.26
C ASN A 207 -16.81 12.87 2.09
N LEU A 208 -15.75 13.64 1.87
CA LEU A 208 -15.49 14.91 2.60
C LEU A 208 -16.33 16.10 2.09
N ILE A 209 -17.02 15.96 0.96
CA ILE A 209 -17.79 17.05 0.35
C ILE A 209 -19.19 17.20 0.98
N ASN A 210 -19.70 16.28 1.82
CA ASN A 210 -21.14 16.35 2.15
C ASN A 210 -21.68 15.77 3.48
N VAL A 211 -20.89 15.65 4.56
CA VAL A 211 -21.48 15.21 5.85
C VAL A 211 -20.99 16.06 7.02
N GLY A 212 -21.76 17.10 7.35
CA GLY A 212 -21.69 17.74 8.66
C GLY A 212 -22.54 16.95 9.64
N PHE A 213 -21.95 16.28 10.62
CA PHE A 213 -22.70 15.72 11.74
C PHE A 213 -21.87 15.71 13.04
N GLU A 214 -22.54 16.21 14.07
CA GLU A 214 -22.15 16.34 15.46
C GLU A 214 -22.43 15.00 16.17
N VAL A 215 -21.43 14.41 16.85
CA VAL A 215 -21.63 13.15 17.60
C VAL A 215 -21.12 13.30 19.04
N CYS A 216 -22.05 13.23 19.98
CA CYS A 216 -21.83 13.18 21.43
C CYS A 216 -21.12 11.89 21.84
N ALA A 217 -20.01 12.03 22.56
CA ALA A 217 -19.26 10.94 23.17
C ALA A 217 -19.83 10.57 24.55
N VAL A 218 -20.02 9.28 24.81
CA VAL A 218 -20.14 8.72 26.16
C VAL A 218 -18.90 7.86 26.43
N ALA A 219 -17.97 8.40 27.21
CA ALA A 219 -16.76 7.71 27.66
C ALA A 219 -17.00 7.05 29.01
N ARG A 220 -16.71 5.74 29.12
CA ARG A 220 -16.44 5.11 30.43
C ARG A 220 -15.08 4.43 30.41
N LEU A 221 -14.31 4.81 31.41
CA LEU A 221 -12.89 4.59 31.62
C LEU A 221 -12.57 3.11 31.91
N LEU A 222 -11.79 2.45 31.05
CA LEU A 222 -10.93 1.33 31.44
C LEU A 222 -9.53 1.56 30.85
N LYS A 223 -8.52 1.34 31.68
CA LYS A 223 -7.11 1.66 31.43
C LYS A 223 -6.61 0.84 30.24
N GLY A 224 -6.23 1.53 29.17
CA GLY A 224 -5.57 0.97 27.99
C GLY A 224 -6.48 0.10 27.15
N LEU A 225 -7.30 0.69 26.28
CA LEU A 225 -8.09 -0.09 25.32
C LEU A 225 -8.08 0.58 23.96
N PHE A 226 -7.41 -0.08 23.02
CA PHE A 226 -7.65 0.05 21.59
C PHE A 226 -9.13 -0.25 21.32
N TYR A 227 -9.76 0.47 20.39
CA TYR A 227 -11.08 0.11 19.90
C TYR A 227 -10.93 -1.10 18.98
N PHE A 228 -11.47 -2.24 19.40
CA PHE A 228 -11.54 -3.45 18.60
C PHE A 228 -12.94 -3.62 18.05
N PHE A 229 -13.07 -3.70 16.73
CA PHE A 229 -14.27 -4.23 16.10
C PHE A 229 -14.06 -5.72 15.90
N ILE A 230 -14.83 -6.54 16.63
CA ILE A 230 -14.87 -7.98 16.41
C ILE A 230 -16.02 -8.25 15.44
N TYR A 231 -15.68 -8.72 14.25
CA TYR A 231 -16.65 -9.27 13.31
C TYR A 231 -16.56 -10.79 13.33
N ILE A 232 -17.72 -11.47 13.29
CA ILE A 232 -17.79 -12.92 13.14
C ILE A 232 -18.09 -13.18 11.66
N PRO A 233 -17.07 -13.44 10.81
CA PRO A 233 -17.26 -13.71 9.40
C PRO A 233 -17.87 -15.07 9.11
#